data_AF-A0A954XUD4-F1
#
_entry.id   AF-A0A954XUD4-F1
#
_cell.length_a   1.000
_cell.length_b   1.000
_cell.length_c   1.000
_cell.angle_alpha   90.00
_cell.angle_beta   90.00
_cell.angle_gamma   90.00
#
_symmetry.space_group_name_H-M   'P 1'
#
loop_
_entity.id
_entity.type
_entity.pdbx_description
1 polymer ?
#
loop_
_entity_poly.entity_id
_entity_poly.type
_entity_poly.pdbx_seq_one_letter_code
_entity_poly.pdbx_strand_id
1 'polypeptide(L)'
;MTLILVIGRVVTYASIIPCILAFAALSTVMTAALSQVFFKAGERSLVVGPKGLSTHIGKKGGSIAWGEVRSVDSEGDDLVILGRGGNAMMVPSSAFASEVERNECVTACKRWIRDAQSNNS
;
A
#
# COMPACT_ATOMS: atom_id res chain seq x y z
N MET A 1 -24.15 -12.30 56.63
CA MET A 1 -23.00 -11.74 55.89
C MET A 1 -22.96 -12.13 54.40
N THR A 2 -23.99 -12.79 53.85
CA THR A 2 -24.03 -13.22 52.43
C THR A 2 -24.82 -12.26 51.55
N LEU A 3 -25.85 -11.59 52.09
CA LEU A 3 -26.76 -10.71 51.34
C LEU A 3 -26.09 -9.41 50.85
N ILE A 4 -25.21 -8.81 51.66
CA ILE A 4 -24.52 -7.54 51.35
C ILE A 4 -23.51 -7.71 50.19
N LEU A 5 -22.88 -8.89 50.09
CA LEU A 5 -21.88 -9.21 49.07
C LEU A 5 -22.51 -9.42 47.68
N VAL A 6 -23.75 -9.94 47.62
CA VAL A 6 -24.51 -10.11 46.37
C VAL A 6 -24.98 -8.77 45.83
N ILE A 7 -25.51 -7.89 46.68
CA ILE A 7 -25.96 -6.54 46.29
C ILE A 7 -24.77 -5.70 45.81
N GLY A 8 -23.63 -5.77 46.51
CA GLY A 8 -22.39 -5.13 46.08
C GLY A 8 -21.92 -5.61 44.70
N ARG A 9 -21.90 -6.93 44.44
CA ARG A 9 -21.53 -7.48 43.12
C ARG A 9 -22.51 -7.08 42.01
N VAL A 10 -23.82 -7.14 42.26
CA VAL A 10 -24.85 -6.77 41.26
C VAL A 10 -24.76 -5.29 40.89
N VAL A 11 -24.56 -4.39 41.88
CA VAL A 11 -24.34 -2.95 41.64
C VAL A 11 -23.03 -2.70 40.88
N THR A 12 -21.98 -3.48 41.18
CA THR A 12 -20.69 -3.38 40.50
C THR A 12 -20.78 -3.82 39.04
N TYR A 13 -21.51 -4.90 38.72
CA TYR A 13 -21.75 -5.32 37.33
C TYR A 13 -22.68 -4.39 36.56
N ALA A 14 -23.71 -3.85 37.21
CA ALA A 14 -24.66 -2.92 36.60
C ALA A 14 -24.00 -1.61 36.11
N SER A 15 -22.90 -1.19 36.74
CA SER A 15 -22.15 0.01 36.33
C SER A 15 -20.94 -0.28 35.45
N ILE A 16 -20.24 -1.41 35.63
CA ILE A 16 -19.03 -1.72 34.83
C ILE A 16 -19.38 -2.19 33.42
N ILE A 17 -20.42 -3.02 33.26
CA ILE A 17 -20.83 -3.56 31.96
C ILE A 17 -21.16 -2.44 30.96
N PRO A 18 -21.99 -1.42 31.28
CA PRO A 18 -22.27 -0.34 30.34
C PRO A 18 -21.02 0.50 30.02
N CYS A 19 -20.09 0.67 30.97
CA CYS A 19 -18.81 1.35 30.70
C CYS A 19 -17.95 0.58 29.68
N ILE A 20 -17.86 -0.75 29.80
CA ILE A 20 -17.12 -1.58 28.84
C ILE A 20 -17.77 -1.51 27.45
N LEU A 21 -19.09 -1.60 27.38
CA LEU A 21 -19.83 -1.51 26.11
C LEU A 21 -19.67 -0.12 25.47
N ALA A 22 -19.74 0.96 26.26
CA ALA A 22 -19.53 2.31 25.78
C ALA A 22 -18.10 2.52 25.26
N PHE A 23 -17.10 1.99 25.97
CA PHE A 23 -15.70 2.07 25.55
C PHE A 23 -15.45 1.28 24.25
N ALA A 24 -15.97 0.05 24.15
CA ALA A 24 -15.85 -0.77 22.94
C ALA A 24 -16.57 -0.15 21.73
N ALA A 25 -17.74 0.46 21.94
CA ALA A 25 -18.45 1.21 20.90
C ALA A 25 -17.62 2.41 20.46
N LEU A 26 -17.08 3.19 21.41
CA LEU A 26 -16.26 4.36 21.12
C LEU A 26 -14.98 3.97 20.36
N SER A 27 -14.28 2.92 20.78
CA SER A 27 -13.05 2.47 20.11
C SER A 27 -13.32 2.02 18.67
N THR A 28 -14.46 1.36 18.43
CA THR A 28 -14.86 0.92 17.09
C THR A 28 -15.15 2.12 16.19
N VAL A 29 -15.90 3.11 16.69
CA VAL A 29 -16.19 4.35 15.95
C VAL A 29 -14.90 5.13 15.67
N MET A 30 -14.00 5.24 16.64
CA MET A 30 -12.72 5.92 16.47
C MET A 30 -11.83 5.21 15.43
N THR A 31 -11.76 3.88 15.47
CA THR A 31 -10.96 3.12 14.51
C THR A 31 -11.51 3.24 13.08
N ALA A 32 -12.84 3.21 12.94
CA ALA A 32 -13.51 3.43 11.65
C ALA A 32 -13.31 4.87 11.13
N ALA A 33 -13.36 5.87 12.01
CA ALA A 33 -13.10 7.26 11.63
C ALA A 33 -11.63 7.47 11.23
N LEU A 34 -10.69 6.86 11.95
CA LEU A 34 -9.26 6.93 11.63
C LEU A 34 -8.96 6.25 10.29
N SER A 35 -9.57 5.10 10.00
CA SER A 35 -9.36 4.43 8.70
C SER A 35 -9.83 5.30 7.55
N GLN A 36 -10.92 6.05 7.71
CA GLN A 36 -11.42 7.00 6.71
C GLN A 36 -10.49 8.21 6.53
N VAL A 37 -9.97 8.79 7.62
CA VAL A 37 -9.05 9.94 7.54
C VAL A 37 -7.68 9.54 6.97
N PHE A 38 -7.18 8.36 7.33
CA PHE A 38 -5.92 7.83 6.80
C PHE A 38 -6.09 7.10 5.46
N PHE A 39 -7.32 6.98 4.94
CA PHE A 39 -7.56 6.43 3.62
C PHE A 39 -6.93 7.37 2.58
N LYS A 40 -5.77 6.96 2.10
CA LYS A 40 -4.95 7.72 1.17
C LYS A 40 -5.54 7.59 -0.25
N ALA A 41 -6.67 8.25 -0.48
CA ALA A 41 -7.29 8.43 -1.80
C ALA A 41 -6.49 9.40 -2.70
N GLY A 42 -5.17 9.28 -2.68
CA GLY A 42 -4.29 10.02 -3.58
C GLY A 42 -4.16 9.25 -4.89
N GLU A 43 -4.44 9.93 -6.00
CA GLU A 43 -4.13 9.43 -7.33
C GLU A 43 -2.65 9.01 -7.37
N ARG A 44 -2.41 7.78 -7.83
CA ARG A 44 -1.07 7.22 -8.00
C ARG A 44 -0.73 7.30 -9.47
N SER A 45 0.22 8.15 -9.83
CA SER A 45 0.75 8.19 -11.19
C SER A 45 2.15 7.59 -11.21
N LEU A 46 2.38 6.73 -12.20
CA LEU A 46 3.68 6.16 -12.52
C LEU A 46 4.04 6.65 -13.93
N VAL A 47 5.15 7.36 -14.03
CA VAL A 47 5.74 7.78 -15.30
C VAL A 47 6.95 6.91 -15.55
N VAL A 48 6.91 6.18 -16.65
CA VAL A 48 8.00 5.31 -17.10
C VAL A 48 8.69 6.02 -18.26
N GLY A 49 10.02 6.19 -18.20
CA GLY A 49 10.77 6.82 -19.27
C GLY A 49 12.22 6.35 -19.35
N PRO A 50 12.98 6.83 -20.34
CA PRO A 50 14.34 6.35 -20.61
C PRO A 50 15.34 6.65 -19.49
N LYS A 51 15.06 7.64 -18.63
CA LYS A 51 15.90 7.99 -17.48
C LYS A 51 15.62 7.15 -16.23
N GLY A 52 14.45 6.50 -16.17
CA GLY A 52 14.01 5.75 -15.00
C GLY A 52 12.50 5.78 -14.81
N LEU A 53 12.09 5.43 -13.60
CA LEU A 53 10.72 5.42 -13.12
C LEU A 53 10.49 6.61 -12.21
N SER A 54 9.34 7.27 -12.32
CA SER A 54 8.93 8.33 -11.39
C SER A 54 7.51 8.08 -10.91
N THR A 55 7.33 8.03 -9.60
CA THR A 55 6.04 7.81 -8.94
C THR A 55 5.60 9.06 -8.21
N HIS A 56 4.30 9.35 -8.28
CA HIS A 56 3.67 10.37 -7.45
C HIS A 56 2.43 9.79 -6.77
N ILE A 57 2.31 10.03 -5.47
CA ILE A 57 1.15 9.68 -4.64
C ILE A 57 0.75 10.93 -3.85
N GLY A 58 -0.17 11.70 -4.41
CA GLY A 58 -0.49 13.05 -3.91
C GLY A 58 0.75 13.95 -3.93
N LYS A 59 1.13 14.52 -2.78
CA LYS A 59 2.31 15.40 -2.64
C LYS A 59 3.65 14.67 -2.50
N LYS A 60 3.64 13.34 -2.36
CA LYS A 60 4.87 12.55 -2.22
C LYS A 60 5.26 11.98 -3.57
N GLY A 61 6.47 12.30 -4.03
CA GLY A 61 7.06 11.74 -5.24
C GLY A 61 8.36 11.01 -4.95
N GLY A 62 8.72 10.08 -5.82
CA GLY A 62 10.01 9.39 -5.79
C GLY A 62 10.40 8.94 -7.19
N SER A 63 11.71 8.96 -7.48
CA SER A 63 12.27 8.50 -8.74
C SER A 63 13.26 7.36 -8.50
N ILE A 64 13.33 6.42 -9.44
CA ILE A 64 14.22 5.27 -9.42
C ILE A 64 14.93 5.22 -10.78
N ALA A 65 16.25 5.27 -10.77
CA ALA A 65 17.02 5.11 -12.01
C ALA A 65 17.03 3.64 -12.47
N TRP A 66 17.14 3.39 -13.77
CA TRP A 66 17.20 2.01 -14.28
C TRP A 66 18.38 1.19 -13.74
N GLY A 67 19.47 1.86 -13.34
CA GLY A 67 20.60 1.21 -12.66
C GLY A 67 20.25 0.67 -11.26
N GLU A 68 19.18 1.15 -10.63
CA GLU A 68 18.70 0.65 -9.33
C GLU A 68 17.63 -0.43 -9.49
N VAL A 69 17.15 -0.67 -10.71
CA VAL A 69 16.20 -1.74 -11.04
C VAL A 69 16.97 -3.02 -11.35
N ARG A 70 16.55 -4.12 -10.72
CA ARG A 70 17.14 -5.45 -10.89
C ARG A 70 16.48 -6.21 -12.03
N SER A 71 15.15 -6.26 -12.06
CA SER A 71 14.39 -6.95 -13.11
C SER A 71 13.02 -6.34 -13.33
N VAL A 72 12.46 -6.59 -14.50
CA VAL A 72 11.10 -6.23 -14.88
C VAL A 72 10.48 -7.46 -15.55
N ASP A 73 9.44 -7.98 -14.92
CA ASP A 73 8.82 -9.25 -15.26
C ASP A 73 7.30 -9.08 -15.33
N SER A 74 6.66 -9.84 -16.21
CA SER A 74 5.21 -9.90 -16.31
C SER A 74 4.73 -11.16 -15.57
N GLU A 75 3.94 -10.98 -14.52
CA GLU A 75 3.43 -12.09 -13.71
C GLU A 75 1.90 -12.02 -13.66
N GLY A 76 1.26 -12.97 -14.34
CA GLY A 76 -0.19 -12.91 -14.59
C GLY A 76 -0.56 -11.67 -15.40
N ASP A 77 -1.49 -10.88 -14.87
CA ASP A 77 -1.94 -9.63 -15.49
C ASP A 77 -1.09 -8.41 -15.10
N ASP A 78 -0.18 -8.58 -14.14
CA ASP A 78 0.55 -7.47 -13.53
C ASP A 78 1.99 -7.39 -14.05
N LEU A 79 2.50 -6.16 -14.13
CA LEU A 79 3.90 -5.88 -14.36
C LEU A 79 4.62 -5.72 -13.02
N VAL A 80 5.62 -6.54 -12.76
CA VAL A 80 6.43 -6.52 -11.55
C VAL A 80 7.79 -5.88 -11.85
N ILE A 81 8.11 -4.82 -11.12
CA ILE A 81 9.40 -4.13 -11.18
C ILE A 81 10.13 -4.36 -9.86
N LEU A 82 11.24 -5.09 -9.92
CA LEU A 82 12.05 -5.41 -8.75
C LEU A 82 13.25 -4.47 -8.65
N GLY A 83 13.36 -3.73 -7.55
CA GLY A 83 14.51 -2.90 -7.22
C GLY A 83 15.67 -3.71 -6.61
N ARG A 84 16.89 -3.20 -6.73
CA ARG A 84 18.10 -3.79 -6.13
C ARG A 84 18.05 -3.83 -4.60
N GLY A 85 17.34 -2.90 -3.97
CA GLY A 85 17.12 -2.86 -2.52
C GLY A 85 16.08 -3.85 -1.99
N GLY A 86 15.55 -4.76 -2.82
CA GLY A 86 14.52 -5.73 -2.42
C GLY A 86 13.09 -5.20 -2.43
N ASN A 87 12.89 -3.92 -2.76
CA ASN A 87 11.56 -3.35 -2.97
C ASN A 87 10.99 -3.80 -4.31
N ALA A 88 9.72 -4.20 -4.33
CA ALA A 88 9.01 -4.53 -5.56
C ALA A 88 7.83 -3.58 -5.78
N MET A 89 7.62 -3.19 -7.03
CA MET A 89 6.47 -2.40 -7.46
C MET A 89 5.65 -3.24 -8.43
N MET A 90 4.38 -3.44 -8.10
CA MET A 90 3.41 -4.07 -8.99
C MET A 90 2.59 -2.99 -9.68
N VAL A 91 2.51 -3.08 -11.01
CA VAL A 91 1.72 -2.19 -11.86
C VAL A 91 0.60 -3.04 -12.48
N PRO A 92 -0.66 -2.80 -12.10
CA PRO A 92 -1.77 -3.62 -12.58
C PRO A 92 -2.05 -3.39 -14.06
N SER A 93 -2.65 -4.38 -14.73
CA SER A 93 -3.08 -4.25 -16.13
C SER A 93 -3.98 -3.04 -16.39
N SER A 94 -4.79 -2.65 -15.40
CA SER A 94 -5.68 -1.48 -15.47
C SER A 94 -4.96 -0.13 -15.56
N ALA A 95 -3.65 -0.10 -15.30
CA ALA A 95 -2.83 1.10 -15.48
C ALA A 95 -2.46 1.35 -16.95
N PHE A 96 -2.70 0.39 -17.85
CA PHE A 96 -2.43 0.49 -19.28
C PHE A 96 -3.75 0.63 -20.04
N ALA A 97 -3.77 1.42 -21.12
CA ALA A 97 -4.96 1.56 -21.96
C ALA A 97 -5.23 0.28 -22.78
N SER A 98 -4.20 -0.53 -23.03
CA SER A 98 -4.31 -1.80 -23.75
C SER A 98 -3.20 -2.78 -23.38
N GLU A 99 -3.41 -4.05 -23.68
CA GLU A 99 -2.38 -5.09 -23.54
C GLU A 99 -1.16 -4.83 -24.45
N VAL A 100 -1.37 -4.23 -25.62
CA VAL A 100 -0.29 -3.85 -26.55
C VAL A 100 0.64 -2.84 -25.90
N GLU A 101 0.07 -1.77 -25.33
CA GLU A 101 0.83 -0.74 -24.62
C GLU A 101 1.61 -1.31 -23.43
N ARG A 102 1.00 -2.25 -22.69
CA ARG A 102 1.69 -2.98 -21.61
C ARG A 102 2.92 -3.71 -22.14
N ASN A 103 2.77 -4.48 -23.21
CA ASN A 103 3.87 -5.28 -23.78
C ASN A 103 4.99 -4.41 -24.37
N GLU A 104 4.63 -3.27 -24.99
CA GLU A 104 5.59 -2.27 -25.45
C GLU A 104 6.35 -1.66 -24.27
N CYS A 105 5.66 -1.31 -23.19
CA CYS A 105 6.27 -0.79 -21.96
C CYS A 105 7.26 -1.80 -21.36
N VAL A 106 6.87 -3.08 -21.22
CA VAL A 106 7.74 -4.17 -20.73
C VAL A 106 9.00 -4.28 -21.58
N THR A 107 8.84 -4.26 -22.90
CA THR A 107 9.96 -4.37 -23.86
C THR A 107 10.90 -3.18 -23.73
N ALA A 108 10.37 -1.97 -23.63
CA ALA A 108 11.15 -0.75 -23.43
C ALA A 108 11.91 -0.78 -22.09
N CYS A 109 11.26 -1.17 -21.00
CA CYS A 109 11.88 -1.31 -19.68
C CYS A 109 13.05 -2.30 -19.69
N LYS A 110 12.84 -3.49 -20.28
CA LYS A 110 13.89 -4.51 -20.39
C LYS A 110 15.10 -4.01 -21.20
N ARG A 111 14.86 -3.21 -22.24
CA ARG A 111 15.92 -2.57 -23.02
C ARG A 111 16.69 -1.54 -22.16
N TRP A 112 16.00 -0.63 -21.49
CA TRP A 112 16.65 0.40 -20.67
C TRP A 112 17.43 -0.18 -19.49
N ILE A 113 16.94 -1.26 -18.87
CA ILE A 113 17.71 -1.98 -17.84
C ILE A 113 19.01 -2.50 -18.43
N ARG A 114 18.95 -3.18 -19.59
CA ARG A 114 20.14 -3.73 -20.24
C ARG A 114 21.17 -2.63 -20.54
N ASP A 115 20.73 -1.51 -21.11
CA ASP A 115 21.58 -0.37 -21.45
C ASP A 115 22.19 0.28 -20.18
N ALA A 116 21.43 0.33 -19.07
CA ALA A 116 21.93 0.84 -17.80
C ALA A 116 22.93 -0.11 -17.12
N GLN A 117 22.80 -1.42 -17.32
CA GLN A 117 23.75 -2.40 -16.78
C GLN A 117 25.07 -2.40 -17.56
N SER A 118 25.05 -2.25 -18.88
CA SER A 118 26.27 -2.18 -19.70
C SER A 118 27.12 -0.95 -19.41
N ASN A 119 26.52 0.15 -18.96
CA ASN A 119 27.24 1.38 -18.63
C ASN A 119 27.88 1.35 -17.23
N ASN A 120 27.58 0.34 -16.40
CA ASN A 120 28.09 0.20 -15.04
C ASN A 120 29.15 -0.90 -14.89
N SER A 121 29.52 -1.56 -16.00
CA SER A 121 30.56 -2.60 -16.11
C SER A 121 31.76 -2.07 -16.88
#